data_AF-A0A8X6TFJ0-F1
#
_entry.id   AF-A0A8X6TFJ0-F1
#
_cell.length_a   1.000
_cell.length_b   1.000
_cell.length_c   1.000
_cell.angle_alpha   90.00
_cell.angle_beta   90.00
_cell.angle_gamma   90.00
#
_symmetry.space_group_name_H-M   'P 1'
#
loop_
_entity.id
_entity.type
_entity.pdbx_description
1 polymer ?
#
loop_
_entity_poly.entity_id
_entity_poly.type
_entity_poly.pdbx_seq_one_letter_code
_entity_poly.pdbx_strand_id
1 'polypeptide(L)'
;MFIQKSENKRPFSRPNERSVCNTCGVTFGAKKSLHKHTRKFHPEESKLMSNKLICGMCGEKFRLVVNLNERLQNVHNVELKFAHENFYSEDYFLQWKEKIQVERVSSFKIRNTCEKEAGLKLTYYICHRSGVANHTSNRIRNAKASGSEKCGFACPAWMTVSRRSIDGVTDINVQYQSVHVGHDMEAGKLHLTEDERSALASSLEQGIPMAKILDETREAYSPDKRFGLTTRKDLHNICRDYKIRKTGVLHSDDTTSVKLMVKNMQDSPHDPVLIFKPVRDEMNGCKKIGTEELMLANMNDARAKLLELYGKQCVMIDSTDGTNQYGFQMTTLILHDENHQLMPVAIIFSSRVATEILVPFFSAIKKKVPCFKSARNFLLSDDTNSFPND
;
A
#
# COMPACT_ATOMS: atom_id res chain seq x y z
N MET A 1 37.26 11.52 -28.96
CA MET A 1 36.31 10.88 -29.90
C MET A 1 34.95 10.85 -29.19
N PHE A 2 34.01 11.67 -29.66
CA PHE A 2 32.76 11.98 -28.99
C PHE A 2 31.78 10.81 -29.05
N ILE A 3 31.28 10.38 -27.88
CA ILE A 3 30.20 9.39 -27.76
C ILE A 3 28.88 10.13 -28.04
N GLN A 4 28.26 9.83 -29.18
CA GLN A 4 26.94 10.34 -29.56
C GLN A 4 25.88 9.79 -28.61
N LYS A 5 25.12 10.70 -27.97
CA LYS A 5 23.90 10.41 -27.23
C LYS A 5 22.81 10.02 -28.23
N SER A 6 22.28 8.81 -28.10
CA SER A 6 21.07 8.38 -28.80
C SER A 6 19.85 9.13 -28.25
N GLU A 7 19.20 9.90 -29.13
CA GLU A 7 17.93 10.56 -28.85
C GLU A 7 16.82 9.52 -28.72
N ASN A 8 16.30 9.37 -27.52
CA ASN A 8 15.15 8.53 -27.23
C ASN A 8 13.87 9.26 -27.71
N LYS A 9 13.52 9.06 -28.99
CA LYS A 9 12.27 9.56 -29.59
C LYS A 9 11.06 8.92 -28.88
N ARG A 10 10.22 9.74 -28.26
CA ARG A 10 8.95 9.33 -27.66
C ARG A 10 8.03 8.74 -28.75
N PRO A 11 7.38 7.58 -28.54
CA PRO A 11 6.51 6.99 -29.54
C PRO A 11 5.12 7.67 -29.55
N PHE A 12 4.67 7.97 -30.78
CA PHE A 12 3.29 8.12 -31.26
C PHE A 12 2.30 8.95 -30.41
N SER A 13 2.12 10.21 -30.81
CA SER A 13 0.92 11.01 -30.54
C SER A 13 -0.31 10.35 -31.18
N ARG A 14 -1.32 10.05 -30.36
CA ARG A 14 -2.64 9.56 -30.81
C ARG A 14 -3.27 10.52 -31.85
N PRO A 15 -4.03 10.03 -32.84
CA PRO A 15 -4.76 10.89 -33.76
C PRO A 15 -5.70 11.82 -32.98
N ASN A 16 -5.67 13.09 -33.34
CA ASN A 16 -6.46 14.13 -32.70
C ASN A 16 -7.96 13.88 -33.00
N GLU A 17 -8.72 13.34 -32.04
CA GLU A 17 -10.17 13.13 -32.16
C GLU A 17 -10.85 14.45 -32.55
N ARG A 18 -11.33 14.51 -33.80
CA ARG A 18 -12.09 15.66 -34.31
C ARG A 18 -13.40 15.75 -33.54
N SER A 19 -13.72 16.93 -33.04
CA SER A 19 -14.91 17.18 -32.24
C SER A 19 -15.97 17.86 -33.08
N VAL A 20 -17.17 17.30 -33.16
CA VAL A 20 -18.28 17.80 -34.00
C VAL A 20 -19.28 18.56 -33.13
N CYS A 21 -19.87 19.64 -33.66
CA CYS A 21 -20.98 20.33 -33.01
C CYS A 21 -22.28 19.58 -33.25
N ASN A 22 -23.02 19.23 -32.19
CA ASN A 22 -24.25 18.48 -32.31
C ASN A 22 -25.43 19.31 -32.86
N THR A 23 -25.39 20.65 -32.77
CA THR A 23 -26.44 21.54 -33.29
C THR A 23 -26.33 21.78 -34.78
N CYS A 24 -25.12 21.92 -35.31
CA CYS A 24 -24.89 22.38 -36.68
C CYS A 24 -23.93 21.49 -37.49
N GLY A 25 -23.40 20.41 -36.91
CA GLY A 25 -22.55 19.44 -37.61
C GLY A 25 -21.14 19.91 -37.94
N VAL A 26 -20.76 21.15 -37.58
CA VAL A 26 -19.42 21.69 -37.89
C VAL A 26 -18.34 20.90 -37.14
N THR A 27 -17.30 20.49 -37.86
CA THR A 27 -16.20 19.68 -37.32
C THR A 27 -15.01 20.56 -36.94
N PHE A 28 -14.47 20.34 -35.75
CA PHE A 28 -13.34 21.09 -35.21
C PHE A 28 -12.16 20.17 -34.93
N GLY A 29 -10.95 20.63 -35.26
CA GLY A 29 -9.71 19.93 -34.90
C GLY A 29 -9.36 19.95 -33.41
N ALA A 30 -10.10 20.69 -32.58
CA ALA A 30 -9.90 20.73 -31.14
C ALA A 30 -11.21 21.05 -30.38
N LYS A 31 -11.42 20.42 -29.23
CA LYS A 31 -12.57 20.70 -28.33
C LYS A 31 -12.67 22.17 -27.92
N LYS A 32 -11.54 22.87 -27.77
CA LYS A 32 -11.51 24.30 -27.45
C LYS A 32 -12.16 25.15 -28.56
N SER A 33 -11.96 24.78 -29.82
CA SER A 33 -12.53 25.48 -30.97
C SER A 33 -14.03 25.21 -31.08
N LEU A 34 -14.45 23.97 -30.83
CA LEU A 34 -15.87 23.63 -30.70
C LEU A 34 -16.55 24.45 -29.59
N HIS A 35 -15.96 24.52 -28.38
CA HIS A 35 -16.52 25.34 -27.30
C HIS A 35 -16.62 26.83 -27.63
N LYS A 36 -15.66 27.40 -28.38
CA LYS A 36 -15.73 28.78 -28.86
C LYS A 36 -16.86 28.97 -29.86
N HIS A 37 -17.03 28.03 -30.78
CA HIS A 37 -18.11 28.04 -31.75
C HIS A 37 -19.48 27.93 -31.08
N THR A 38 -19.69 26.95 -30.19
CA THR A 38 -20.95 26.77 -29.46
C THR A 38 -21.28 28.02 -28.63
N ARG A 39 -20.29 28.67 -28.00
CA ARG A 39 -20.50 29.94 -27.28
C ARG A 39 -21.01 31.08 -28.17
N LYS A 40 -20.58 31.12 -29.44
CA LYS A 40 -20.88 32.21 -30.36
C LYS A 40 -22.17 31.98 -31.14
N PHE A 41 -22.44 30.73 -31.53
CA PHE A 41 -23.53 30.40 -32.45
C PHE A 41 -24.66 29.57 -31.80
N HIS A 42 -24.40 28.94 -30.65
CA HIS A 42 -25.36 28.12 -29.91
C HIS A 42 -25.33 28.44 -28.40
N PRO A 43 -25.63 29.69 -27.99
CA PRO A 43 -25.43 30.15 -26.62
C PRO A 43 -26.24 29.36 -25.58
N GLU A 44 -27.41 28.82 -25.93
CA GLU A 44 -28.20 27.96 -25.04
C GLU A 44 -27.54 26.60 -24.79
N GLU A 45 -26.98 25.95 -25.81
CA GLU A 45 -26.20 24.70 -25.63
C GLU A 45 -24.86 24.95 -24.93
N SER A 46 -24.26 26.13 -25.11
CA SER A 46 -23.04 26.49 -24.39
C SER A 46 -23.27 26.62 -22.89
N LYS A 47 -24.47 26.99 -22.42
CA LYS A 47 -24.80 27.01 -20.99
C LYS A 47 -24.78 25.59 -20.44
N LEU A 48 -25.36 24.62 -21.14
CA LEU A 48 -25.38 23.20 -20.77
C LEU A 48 -23.98 22.56 -20.75
N MET A 49 -23.10 22.92 -21.69
CA MET A 49 -21.75 22.35 -21.85
C MET A 49 -20.71 22.90 -20.85
N SER A 50 -20.96 24.07 -20.23
CA SER A 50 -19.98 24.77 -19.37
C SER A 50 -20.29 24.69 -17.87
N ASN A 51 -21.45 24.14 -17.47
CA ASN A 51 -21.87 24.10 -16.09
C ASN A 51 -21.26 22.89 -15.37
N LYS A 52 -20.10 23.12 -14.74
CA LYS A 52 -19.34 22.08 -14.02
C LYS A 52 -19.66 21.99 -12.54
N LEU A 53 -20.30 23.02 -11.98
CA LEU A 53 -20.61 23.09 -10.56
C LEU A 53 -22.04 22.62 -10.36
N ILE A 54 -22.26 21.58 -9.57
CA ILE A 54 -23.59 21.02 -9.32
C ILE A 54 -23.97 21.37 -7.88
N CYS A 55 -25.14 21.97 -7.66
CA CYS A 55 -25.64 22.25 -6.32
C CYS A 55 -25.96 20.94 -5.59
N GLY A 56 -25.43 20.79 -4.37
CA GLY A 56 -25.65 19.60 -3.55
C GLY A 56 -27.04 19.46 -2.95
N MET A 57 -27.91 20.49 -3.04
CA MET A 57 -29.27 20.46 -2.48
C MET A 57 -30.36 20.26 -3.54
N CYS A 58 -30.16 20.77 -4.76
CA CYS A 58 -31.16 20.69 -5.84
C CYS A 58 -30.65 20.11 -7.17
N GLY A 59 -29.35 19.80 -7.28
CA GLY A 59 -28.77 19.25 -8.51
C GLY A 59 -28.64 20.23 -9.68
N GLU A 60 -29.06 21.49 -9.50
CA GLU A 60 -28.94 22.52 -10.53
C GLU A 60 -27.48 22.82 -10.84
N LYS A 61 -27.17 23.06 -12.12
CA LYS A 61 -25.80 23.22 -12.60
C LYS A 61 -25.45 24.68 -12.85
N PHE A 62 -24.31 25.12 -12.35
CA PHE A 62 -23.80 26.48 -12.42
C PHE A 62 -22.43 26.54 -13.11
N ARG A 63 -22.16 27.68 -13.73
CA ARG A 63 -20.86 27.96 -14.37
C ARG A 63 -19.86 28.59 -13.39
N LEU A 64 -20.33 29.51 -12.56
CA LEU A 64 -19.52 30.30 -11.63
C LEU A 64 -19.90 29.99 -10.19
N VAL A 65 -18.93 30.07 -9.28
CA VAL A 65 -19.14 29.85 -7.84
C VAL A 65 -20.06 30.93 -7.25
N VAL A 66 -19.98 32.16 -7.74
CA VAL A 66 -20.83 33.28 -7.29
C VAL A 66 -22.31 32.95 -7.48
N ASN A 67 -22.71 32.50 -8.67
CA ASN A 67 -24.10 32.12 -8.95
C ASN A 67 -24.57 30.92 -8.10
N LEU A 68 -23.67 29.97 -7.80
CA LEU A 68 -23.99 28.88 -6.88
C LEU A 68 -24.22 29.40 -5.46
N ASN A 69 -23.39 30.33 -4.98
CA ASN A 69 -23.53 30.94 -3.67
C ASN A 69 -24.83 31.74 -3.54
N GLU A 70 -25.19 32.52 -4.57
CA GLU A 70 -26.48 33.24 -4.63
C GLU A 70 -27.66 32.28 -4.56
N ARG A 71 -27.62 31.15 -5.28
CA ARG A 71 -28.66 30.11 -5.18
C ARG A 71 -28.76 29.55 -3.76
N LEU A 72 -27.62 29.25 -3.14
CA LEU A 72 -27.58 28.71 -1.78
C LEU A 72 -28.18 29.70 -0.78
N GLN A 73 -27.87 30.99 -0.90
CA GLN A 73 -28.39 32.02 0.00
C GLN A 73 -29.87 32.32 -0.25
N ASN A 74 -30.27 32.55 -1.50
CA ASN A 74 -31.59 33.09 -1.82
C ASN A 74 -32.69 32.02 -1.93
N VAL A 75 -32.33 30.78 -2.30
CA VAL A 75 -33.31 29.70 -2.52
C VAL A 75 -33.23 28.62 -1.46
N HIS A 76 -32.01 28.30 -1.00
CA HIS A 76 -31.81 27.29 0.03
C HIS A 76 -31.67 27.89 1.44
N ASN A 77 -31.72 29.22 1.57
CA ASN A 77 -31.58 29.94 2.84
C ASN A 77 -30.33 29.52 3.63
N VAL A 78 -29.25 29.20 2.92
CA VAL A 78 -27.97 28.84 3.52
C VAL A 78 -27.19 30.09 3.85
N GLU A 79 -26.91 30.29 5.15
CA GLU A 79 -26.06 31.38 5.62
C GLU A 79 -24.58 31.05 5.39
N LEU A 80 -23.98 31.62 4.33
CA LEU A 80 -22.55 31.47 4.05
C LEU A 80 -21.72 32.38 4.97
N LYS A 81 -20.73 31.80 5.65
CA LYS A 81 -19.82 32.51 6.57
C LYS A 81 -18.47 32.76 5.91
N PHE A 82 -18.11 34.03 5.75
CA PHE A 82 -16.84 34.48 5.18
C PHE A 82 -15.95 35.07 6.28
N ALA A 83 -14.65 34.79 6.21
CA ALA A 83 -13.64 35.34 7.10
C ALA A 83 -12.42 35.81 6.31
N HIS A 84 -11.74 36.81 6.86
CA HIS A 84 -10.50 37.35 6.33
C HIS A 84 -9.46 37.33 7.43
N GLU A 85 -8.33 36.67 7.16
CA GLU A 85 -7.24 36.50 8.12
C GLU A 85 -5.92 36.93 7.48
N ASN A 86 -5.02 37.49 8.29
CA ASN A 86 -3.69 37.90 7.84
C ASN A 86 -2.62 37.18 8.68
N PHE A 87 -1.61 36.65 8.00
CA PHE A 87 -0.47 35.99 8.64
C PHE A 87 0.84 36.54 8.09
N TYR A 88 1.85 36.59 8.94
CA TYR A 88 3.20 37.04 8.59
C TYR A 88 4.24 35.93 8.62
N SER A 89 3.79 34.68 8.83
CA SER A 89 4.60 33.47 8.79
C SER A 89 3.79 32.34 8.17
N GLU A 90 4.45 31.53 7.33
CA GLU A 90 3.83 30.33 6.76
C GLU A 90 3.47 29.32 7.86
N ASP A 91 4.25 29.22 8.94
CA ASP A 91 4.00 28.28 10.03
C ASP A 91 2.70 28.61 10.77
N TYR A 92 2.46 29.90 11.08
CA TYR A 92 1.20 30.32 11.72
C TYR A 92 0.00 30.08 10.81
N PHE A 93 0.15 30.32 9.50
CA PHE A 93 -0.90 30.00 8.53
C PHE A 93 -1.18 28.49 8.49
N LEU A 94 -0.15 27.63 8.49
CA LEU A 94 -0.32 26.18 8.46
C LEU A 94 -0.99 25.66 9.74
N GLN A 95 -0.60 26.17 10.91
CA GLN A 95 -1.24 25.83 12.19
C GLN A 95 -2.70 26.26 12.25
N TRP A 96 -3.01 27.49 11.81
CA TRP A 96 -4.39 27.96 11.71
C TRP A 96 -5.21 27.09 10.76
N LYS A 97 -4.64 26.77 9.59
CA LYS A 97 -5.29 25.90 8.60
C LYS A 97 -5.53 24.51 9.16
N GLU A 98 -4.59 23.94 9.89
CA GLU A 98 -4.75 22.64 10.54
C GLU A 98 -5.86 22.67 11.58
N LYS A 99 -5.87 23.69 12.44
CA LYS A 99 -6.89 23.89 13.48
C LYS A 99 -8.30 23.90 12.88
N ILE A 100 -8.56 24.72 11.85
CA ILE A 100 -9.90 24.78 11.24
C ILE A 100 -10.30 23.46 10.56
N GLN A 101 -9.33 22.69 10.06
CA GLN A 101 -9.58 21.40 9.42
C GLN A 101 -9.96 20.32 10.45
N VAL A 102 -9.32 20.34 11.61
CA VAL A 102 -9.65 19.46 12.74
C VAL A 102 -11.02 19.82 13.31
N GLU A 103 -11.25 21.10 13.64
CA GLU A 103 -12.53 21.59 14.19
C GLU A 103 -13.73 21.29 13.27
N ARG A 104 -13.48 21.26 11.95
CA ARG A 104 -14.51 21.03 10.94
C ARG A 104 -14.39 19.67 10.26
N VAL A 105 -13.64 18.70 10.79
CA VAL A 105 -13.50 17.33 10.24
C VAL A 105 -13.42 17.31 8.70
N SER A 106 -12.64 18.23 8.13
CA SER A 106 -12.58 18.47 6.69
C SER A 106 -11.19 18.92 6.29
N SER A 107 -10.80 18.65 5.04
CA SER A 107 -9.51 19.10 4.52
C SER A 107 -9.64 19.97 3.27
N PHE A 108 -8.70 20.90 3.12
CA PHE A 108 -8.58 21.83 2.02
C PHE A 108 -7.37 21.47 1.14
N LYS A 109 -7.68 21.07 -0.09
CA LYS A 109 -6.70 20.71 -1.12
C LYS A 109 -6.50 21.83 -2.11
N ILE A 110 -5.27 21.97 -2.60
CA ILE A 110 -4.95 22.93 -3.67
C ILE A 110 -5.71 22.52 -4.94
N ARG A 111 -6.46 23.45 -5.49
CA ARG A 111 -7.11 23.33 -6.80
C ARG A 111 -6.22 23.88 -7.90
N ASN A 112 -5.65 25.05 -7.67
CA ASN A 112 -4.76 25.73 -8.59
C ASN A 112 -3.91 26.76 -7.84
N THR A 113 -2.77 27.08 -8.42
CA THR A 113 -1.92 28.19 -8.00
C THR A 113 -1.65 29.05 -9.24
N CYS A 114 -1.81 30.36 -9.11
CA CYS A 114 -1.44 31.30 -10.15
C CYS A 114 -0.50 32.37 -9.59
N GLU A 115 0.50 32.71 -10.37
CA GLU A 115 1.41 33.81 -10.09
C GLU A 115 0.97 35.02 -10.92
N LYS A 116 0.82 36.17 -10.26
CA LYS A 116 0.45 37.43 -10.90
C LYS A 116 1.68 38.33 -11.01
N GLU A 117 1.56 39.35 -11.84
CA GLU A 117 2.53 40.46 -11.92
C GLU A 117 2.76 41.06 -10.53
N ALA A 118 4.00 41.50 -10.26
CA ALA A 118 4.50 41.96 -8.94
C ALA A 118 4.73 40.87 -7.86
N GLY A 119 5.00 39.62 -8.25
CA GLY A 119 5.42 38.56 -7.31
C GLY A 119 4.30 38.06 -6.38
N LEU A 120 3.05 38.41 -6.66
CA LEU A 120 1.89 37.97 -5.89
C LEU A 120 1.49 36.54 -6.29
N LYS A 121 1.60 35.60 -5.35
CA LYS A 121 1.22 34.20 -5.55
C LYS A 121 -0.15 33.92 -4.93
N LEU A 122 -1.12 33.59 -5.78
CA LEU A 122 -2.49 33.23 -5.38
C LEU A 122 -2.66 31.71 -5.41
N THR A 123 -3.06 31.13 -4.29
CA THR A 123 -3.35 29.70 -4.15
C THR A 123 -4.82 29.50 -3.79
N TYR A 124 -5.54 28.74 -4.61
CA TYR A 124 -6.94 28.43 -4.39
C TYR A 124 -7.04 27.03 -3.79
N TYR A 125 -7.60 26.93 -2.59
CA TYR A 125 -7.93 25.65 -1.98
C TYR A 125 -9.44 25.44 -2.00
N ILE A 126 -9.83 24.19 -2.15
CA ILE A 126 -11.22 23.74 -2.10
C ILE A 126 -11.35 22.58 -1.12
N CYS A 127 -12.56 22.36 -0.61
CA CYS A 127 -12.86 21.16 0.15
C CYS A 127 -12.45 19.88 -0.63
N HIS A 128 -11.80 18.94 0.05
CA HIS A 128 -11.35 17.67 -0.54
C HIS A 128 -12.49 16.84 -1.12
N ARG A 129 -13.71 16.93 -0.56
CA ARG A 129 -14.92 16.27 -1.05
C ARG A 129 -15.49 16.93 -2.31
N SER A 130 -15.19 18.22 -2.55
CA SER A 130 -15.80 19.01 -3.64
C SER A 130 -15.49 18.47 -5.03
N GLY A 131 -16.51 18.40 -5.88
CA GLY A 131 -16.45 18.04 -7.29
C GLY A 131 -16.89 16.61 -7.59
N VAL A 132 -16.73 16.21 -8.84
CA VAL A 132 -17.06 14.87 -9.34
C VAL A 132 -15.80 14.00 -9.41
N ALA A 133 -15.96 12.70 -9.18
CA ALA A 133 -14.87 11.74 -9.35
C ALA A 133 -14.50 11.61 -10.83
N ASN A 134 -13.20 11.61 -11.14
CA ASN A 134 -12.74 11.30 -12.48
C ASN A 134 -12.76 9.78 -12.66
N HIS A 135 -13.73 9.25 -13.41
CA HIS A 135 -13.75 7.85 -13.81
C HIS A 135 -13.01 7.69 -15.13
N THR A 136 -11.90 6.94 -15.12
CA THR A 136 -11.27 6.48 -16.37
C THR A 136 -12.06 5.27 -16.88
N SER A 137 -12.55 5.32 -18.12
CA SER A 137 -13.43 4.31 -18.72
C SER A 137 -12.83 2.90 -18.80
N ASN A 138 -11.49 2.77 -18.78
CA ASN A 138 -10.80 1.48 -18.96
C ASN A 138 -10.24 0.91 -17.65
N ARG A 139 -10.99 1.00 -16.55
CA ARG A 139 -10.48 0.55 -15.25
C ARG A 139 -10.69 -0.96 -15.07
N ILE A 140 -9.59 -1.73 -15.06
CA ILE A 140 -9.59 -3.19 -14.80
C ILE A 140 -9.99 -3.51 -13.35
N ARG A 141 -9.68 -2.62 -12.40
CA ARG A 141 -9.97 -2.83 -10.97
C ARG A 141 -11.39 -2.39 -10.61
N ASN A 142 -12.10 -3.23 -9.86
CA ASN A 142 -13.39 -2.92 -9.26
C ASN A 142 -13.39 -1.61 -8.47
N ALA A 143 -14.56 -1.00 -8.38
CA ALA A 143 -14.79 0.18 -7.57
C ALA A 143 -14.47 -0.10 -6.09
N LYS A 144 -14.04 0.94 -5.36
CA LYS A 144 -13.82 0.80 -3.92
C LYS A 144 -15.20 0.63 -3.25
N ALA A 145 -15.31 -0.28 -2.29
CA ALA A 145 -16.54 -0.43 -1.49
C ALA A 145 -16.93 0.87 -0.77
N SER A 146 -15.93 1.64 -0.31
CA SER A 146 -16.13 2.96 0.28
C SER A 146 -16.50 4.06 -0.71
N GLY A 147 -16.64 3.76 -2.00
CA GLY A 147 -16.97 4.72 -3.04
C GLY A 147 -15.88 5.76 -3.29
N SER A 148 -16.29 6.90 -3.85
CA SER A 148 -15.41 8.03 -4.12
C SER A 148 -15.15 8.85 -2.86
N GLU A 149 -13.99 9.51 -2.80
CA GLU A 149 -13.73 10.60 -1.86
C GLU A 149 -14.54 11.85 -2.24
N LYS A 150 -14.83 12.03 -3.53
CA LYS A 150 -15.63 13.14 -4.05
C LYS A 150 -17.12 12.92 -3.81
N CYS A 151 -17.83 13.96 -3.38
CA CYS A 151 -19.27 13.93 -3.12
C CYS A 151 -20.13 14.05 -4.38
N GLY A 152 -19.55 14.36 -5.54
CA GLY A 152 -20.29 14.53 -6.80
C GLY A 152 -20.84 15.94 -7.00
N PHE A 153 -20.81 16.79 -5.97
CA PHE A 153 -21.35 18.15 -5.98
C PHE A 153 -20.28 19.20 -5.73
N ALA A 154 -20.56 20.45 -6.08
CA ALA A 154 -19.70 21.57 -5.75
C ALA A 154 -19.97 22.01 -4.30
N CYS A 155 -19.05 21.66 -3.39
CA CYS A 155 -19.08 22.18 -2.03
C CYS A 155 -18.65 23.66 -2.03
N PRO A 156 -19.40 24.56 -1.37
CA PRO A 156 -19.12 26.00 -1.33
C PRO A 156 -17.96 26.37 -0.40
N ALA A 157 -17.42 25.43 0.39
CA ALA A 157 -16.25 25.66 1.23
C ALA A 157 -14.96 25.75 0.42
N TRP A 158 -14.26 26.87 0.57
CA TRP A 158 -13.00 27.18 -0.09
C TRP A 158 -12.17 28.19 0.72
N MET A 159 -10.88 28.28 0.41
CA MET A 159 -10.02 29.39 0.85
C MET A 159 -9.15 29.87 -0.32
N THR A 160 -8.94 31.16 -0.41
CA THR A 160 -8.01 31.79 -1.34
C THR A 160 -6.91 32.44 -0.52
N VAL A 161 -5.67 32.07 -0.80
CA VAL A 161 -4.49 32.54 -0.07
C VAL A 161 -3.63 33.35 -1.02
N SER A 162 -3.42 34.61 -0.67
CA SER A 162 -2.59 35.57 -1.39
C SER A 162 -1.28 35.72 -0.64
N ARG A 163 -0.17 35.34 -1.26
CA ARG A 163 1.18 35.47 -0.68
C ARG A 163 1.96 36.54 -1.40
N ARG A 164 2.54 37.46 -0.65
CA ARG A 164 3.48 38.46 -1.14
C ARG A 164 4.72 38.44 -0.27
N SER A 165 5.89 38.52 -0.89
CA SER A 165 7.16 38.71 -0.18
C SER A 165 7.76 40.03 -0.65
N ILE A 166 7.96 40.96 0.27
CA ILE A 166 8.62 42.25 0.01
C ILE A 166 9.75 42.36 1.03
N ASP A 167 10.98 42.57 0.59
CA ASP A 167 12.16 42.81 1.44
C ASP A 167 12.35 41.77 2.56
N GLY A 168 12.02 40.51 2.28
CA GLY A 168 12.13 39.39 3.23
C GLY A 168 10.95 39.25 4.20
N VAL A 169 10.01 40.19 4.21
CA VAL A 169 8.76 40.11 4.97
C VAL A 169 7.70 39.39 4.15
N THR A 170 7.16 38.32 4.71
CA THR A 170 6.06 37.57 4.09
C THR A 170 4.73 38.10 4.59
N ASP A 171 3.85 38.46 3.66
CA ASP A 171 2.46 38.85 3.92
C ASP A 171 1.53 37.82 3.27
N ILE A 172 0.66 37.22 4.10
CA ILE A 172 -0.26 36.17 3.71
C ILE A 172 -1.68 36.60 4.05
N ASN A 173 -2.44 37.00 3.04
CA ASN A 173 -3.87 37.31 3.19
C ASN A 173 -4.72 36.10 2.79
N VAL A 174 -5.62 35.69 3.67
CA VAL A 174 -6.51 34.55 3.48
C VAL A 174 -7.96 35.03 3.44
N GLN A 175 -8.66 34.68 2.37
CA GLN A 175 -10.12 34.79 2.28
C GLN A 175 -10.70 33.38 2.38
N TYR A 176 -11.61 33.15 3.32
CA TYR A 176 -12.09 31.81 3.65
C TYR A 176 -13.61 31.77 3.76
N GLN A 177 -14.21 30.72 3.22
CA GLN A 177 -15.63 30.38 3.35
C GLN A 177 -15.74 29.01 4.03
N SER A 178 -16.46 28.95 5.17
CA SER A 178 -16.42 27.80 6.09
C SER A 178 -17.60 26.82 6.00
N VAL A 179 -18.63 27.12 5.22
CA VAL A 179 -19.88 26.34 5.23
C VAL A 179 -19.80 25.26 4.17
N HIS A 180 -20.02 24.01 4.57
CA HIS A 180 -20.08 22.87 3.67
C HIS A 180 -21.53 22.55 3.32
N VAL A 181 -21.80 22.25 2.05
CA VAL A 181 -23.13 21.88 1.55
C VAL A 181 -23.00 20.71 0.58
N GLY A 182 -23.92 19.75 0.68
CA GLY A 182 -24.01 18.61 -0.23
C GLY A 182 -23.15 17.41 0.15
N HIS A 183 -22.57 17.38 1.34
CA HIS A 183 -21.92 16.19 1.90
C HIS A 183 -21.79 16.29 3.42
N ASP A 184 -21.75 15.13 4.07
CA ASP A 184 -21.45 15.02 5.50
C ASP A 184 -19.94 15.13 5.76
N MET A 185 -19.60 15.44 7.01
CA MET A 185 -18.22 15.53 7.48
C MET A 185 -17.82 14.19 8.09
N GLU A 186 -17.25 13.34 7.26
CA GLU A 186 -16.88 11.97 7.62
C GLU A 186 -15.37 11.89 7.87
N ALA A 187 -14.96 11.62 9.12
CA ALA A 187 -13.54 11.42 9.45
C ALA A 187 -12.88 10.32 8.62
N GLY A 188 -13.62 9.28 8.22
CA GLY A 188 -13.13 8.19 7.37
C GLY A 188 -12.74 8.62 5.94
N LYS A 189 -13.19 9.79 5.48
CA LYS A 189 -12.86 10.36 4.16
C LYS A 189 -11.66 11.30 4.20
N LEU A 190 -11.18 11.64 5.39
CA LEU A 190 -9.92 12.34 5.57
C LEU A 190 -8.74 11.42 5.24
N HIS A 191 -7.60 12.03 4.95
CA HIS A 191 -6.33 11.33 4.82
C HIS A 191 -5.63 11.29 6.17
N LEU A 192 -4.80 10.26 6.38
CA LEU A 192 -3.83 10.28 7.48
C LEU A 192 -2.86 11.44 7.26
N THR A 193 -2.49 12.13 8.32
CA THR A 193 -1.48 13.19 8.26
C THR A 193 -0.11 12.60 7.95
N GLU A 194 0.84 13.43 7.53
CA GLU A 194 2.20 12.96 7.26
C GLU A 194 2.85 12.42 8.55
N ASP A 195 2.61 13.08 9.68
CA ASP A 195 3.12 12.65 10.98
C ASP A 195 2.54 11.30 11.41
N GLU A 196 1.23 11.11 11.24
CA GLU A 196 0.56 9.83 11.49
C GLU A 196 1.12 8.71 10.60
N ARG A 197 1.34 8.99 9.30
CA ARG A 197 1.92 8.03 8.36
C ARG A 197 3.35 7.67 8.72
N SER A 198 4.14 8.66 9.12
CA SER A 198 5.53 8.48 9.56
C SER A 198 5.60 7.63 10.83
N ALA A 199 4.75 7.90 11.82
CA ALA A 199 4.68 7.11 13.06
C ALA A 199 4.32 5.64 12.76
N LEU A 200 3.30 5.39 11.93
CA LEU A 200 2.94 4.05 11.50
C LEU A 200 4.06 3.35 10.72
N ALA A 201 4.79 4.09 9.87
CA ALA A 201 5.94 3.58 9.15
C ALA A 201 7.05 3.12 10.10
N SER A 202 7.38 3.93 11.12
CA SER A 202 8.38 3.56 12.13
C SER A 202 8.00 2.29 12.89
N SER A 203 6.73 2.14 13.30
CA SER A 203 6.25 0.90 13.95
C SER A 203 6.39 -0.32 13.04
N LEU A 204 6.12 -0.16 11.73
CA LEU A 204 6.27 -1.23 10.74
C LEU A 204 7.73 -1.60 10.51
N GLU A 205 8.65 -0.63 10.50
CA GLU A 205 10.10 -0.88 10.38
C GLU A 205 10.68 -1.63 11.57
N GLN A 206 10.15 -1.38 12.78
CA GLN A 206 10.49 -2.12 13.99
C GLN A 206 9.97 -3.57 13.99
N GLY A 207 9.25 -3.99 12.93
CA GLY A 207 8.71 -5.34 12.80
C GLY A 207 7.46 -5.59 13.64
N ILE A 208 6.80 -4.53 14.14
CA ILE A 208 5.55 -4.69 14.89
C ILE A 208 4.47 -5.26 13.96
N PRO A 209 3.80 -6.36 14.34
CA PRO A 209 2.76 -6.96 13.50
C PRO A 209 1.64 -5.97 13.20
N MET A 210 1.20 -5.92 11.93
CA MET A 210 0.10 -5.05 11.50
C MET A 210 -1.18 -5.19 12.33
N ALA A 211 -1.46 -6.38 12.86
CA ALA A 211 -2.62 -6.59 13.74
C ALA A 211 -2.53 -5.75 15.01
N LYS A 212 -1.37 -5.78 15.68
CA LYS A 212 -1.12 -5.00 16.89
C LYS A 212 -1.20 -3.50 16.64
N ILE A 213 -0.60 -3.01 15.54
CA ILE A 213 -0.70 -1.60 15.14
C ILE A 213 -2.17 -1.20 14.96
N LEU A 214 -2.97 -2.04 14.29
CA LEU A 214 -4.39 -1.73 14.11
C LEU A 214 -5.14 -1.67 15.43
N ASP A 215 -4.84 -2.54 16.38
CA ASP A 215 -5.48 -2.53 17.70
C ASP A 215 -5.11 -1.27 18.49
N GLU A 216 -3.84 -0.88 18.51
CA GLU A 216 -3.37 0.38 19.12
C GLU A 216 -4.05 1.62 18.48
N THR A 217 -4.19 1.64 17.15
CA THR A 217 -4.89 2.77 16.48
C THR A 217 -6.37 2.82 16.85
N ARG A 218 -7.02 1.66 17.07
CA ARG A 218 -8.43 1.57 17.47
C ARG A 218 -8.65 1.98 18.91
N GLU A 219 -7.70 1.74 19.80
CA GLU A 219 -7.74 2.26 21.17
C GLU A 219 -7.68 3.78 21.20
N ALA A 220 -6.91 4.39 20.30
CA ALA A 220 -6.86 5.84 20.10
C ALA A 220 -8.05 6.39 19.28
N TYR A 221 -9.16 5.64 19.18
CA TYR A 221 -10.31 6.05 18.36
C TYR A 221 -10.93 7.36 18.85
N SER A 222 -11.14 8.25 17.90
CA SER A 222 -11.93 9.47 18.07
C SER A 222 -12.84 9.60 16.85
N PRO A 223 -14.13 9.91 17.03
CA PRO A 223 -15.10 9.98 15.94
C PRO A 223 -14.71 11.02 14.87
N ASP A 224 -13.96 12.05 15.28
CA ASP A 224 -13.56 13.17 14.44
C ASP A 224 -12.18 12.97 13.78
N LYS A 225 -11.48 11.88 14.09
CA LYS A 225 -10.12 11.61 13.58
C LYS A 225 -10.06 10.41 12.64
N ARG A 226 -9.29 10.55 11.57
CA ARG A 226 -9.04 9.48 10.60
C ARG A 226 -8.19 8.35 11.18
N PHE A 227 -7.32 8.65 12.14
CA PHE A 227 -6.31 7.74 12.66
C PHE A 227 -6.90 6.42 13.18
N GLY A 228 -7.97 6.47 13.97
CA GLY A 228 -8.63 5.28 14.51
C GLY A 228 -9.37 4.43 13.47
N LEU A 229 -9.53 4.93 12.25
CA LEU A 229 -10.12 4.21 11.11
C LEU A 229 -9.06 3.60 10.18
N THR A 230 -7.80 3.52 10.63
CA THR A 230 -6.71 2.92 9.87
C THR A 230 -7.02 1.47 9.51
N THR A 231 -6.75 1.10 8.26
CA THR A 231 -7.02 -0.25 7.75
C THR A 231 -5.72 -0.98 7.43
N ARG A 232 -5.77 -2.31 7.36
CA ARG A 232 -4.62 -3.13 6.90
C ARG A 232 -4.12 -2.71 5.51
N LYS A 233 -5.04 -2.26 4.65
CA LYS A 233 -4.69 -1.73 3.32
C LYS A 233 -3.89 -0.44 3.40
N ASP A 234 -4.20 0.43 4.37
CA ASP A 234 -3.44 1.65 4.62
C ASP A 234 -2.01 1.31 5.04
N LEU A 235 -1.84 0.35 5.97
CA LEU A 235 -0.51 -0.13 6.37
C LEU A 235 0.29 -0.71 5.20
N HIS A 236 -0.33 -1.49 4.31
CA HIS A 236 0.34 -1.96 3.10
C HIS A 236 0.73 -0.84 2.13
N ASN A 237 -0.12 0.19 1.98
CA ASN A 237 0.23 1.36 1.17
C ASN A 237 1.41 2.11 1.81
N ILE A 238 1.43 2.26 3.13
CA ILE A 238 2.53 2.88 3.88
C ILE A 238 3.82 2.07 3.68
N CYS A 239 3.81 0.73 3.84
CA CYS A 239 4.99 -0.09 3.56
C CYS A 239 5.53 0.14 2.13
N ARG A 240 4.64 0.23 1.14
CA ARG A 240 5.03 0.51 -0.25
C ARG A 240 5.64 1.91 -0.39
N ASP A 241 4.98 2.92 0.16
CA ASP A 241 5.35 4.33 -0.02
C ASP A 241 6.69 4.66 0.68
N TYR A 242 6.90 4.09 1.88
CA TYR A 242 8.14 4.21 2.66
C TYR A 242 9.18 3.12 2.32
N LYS A 243 8.89 2.22 1.36
CA LYS A 243 9.78 1.13 0.93
C LYS A 243 10.23 0.20 2.08
N ILE A 244 9.37 0.01 3.07
CA ILE A 244 9.58 -0.90 4.19
C ILE A 244 9.58 -2.33 3.65
N ARG A 245 10.72 -3.02 3.79
CA ARG A 245 10.84 -4.42 3.35
C ARG A 245 9.93 -5.28 4.24
N LYS A 246 9.12 -6.15 3.62
CA LYS A 246 8.42 -7.19 4.38
C LYS A 246 9.47 -8.05 5.07
N THR A 247 9.37 -8.21 6.38
CA THR A 247 10.17 -9.17 7.16
C THR A 247 10.15 -10.53 6.44
N GLY A 248 11.33 -11.03 6.06
CA GLY A 248 11.48 -12.34 5.39
C GLY A 248 11.53 -12.33 3.86
N VAL A 249 11.25 -11.21 3.17
CA VAL A 249 11.37 -11.12 1.70
C VAL A 249 12.53 -10.20 1.33
N LEU A 250 13.64 -10.82 0.91
CA LEU A 250 14.90 -10.14 0.58
C LEU A 250 15.01 -9.77 -0.90
N HIS A 251 14.20 -10.40 -1.77
CA HIS A 251 14.20 -10.16 -3.21
C HIS A 251 12.80 -10.36 -3.80
N SER A 252 12.51 -9.79 -4.98
CA SER A 252 11.21 -9.93 -5.66
C SER A 252 10.98 -11.30 -6.27
N ASP A 253 12.07 -12.03 -6.55
CA ASP A 253 12.05 -13.43 -6.93
C ASP A 253 12.25 -14.30 -5.68
N ASP A 254 11.27 -15.16 -5.39
CA ASP A 254 11.22 -15.94 -4.15
C ASP A 254 12.41 -16.90 -4.03
N THR A 255 12.86 -17.52 -5.13
CA THR A 255 14.04 -18.39 -5.14
C THR A 255 15.28 -17.62 -4.69
N THR A 256 15.50 -16.44 -5.26
CA THR A 256 16.61 -15.55 -4.88
C THR A 256 16.49 -15.07 -3.44
N SER A 257 15.27 -14.78 -2.98
CA SER A 257 15.01 -14.38 -1.59
C SER A 257 15.39 -15.48 -0.60
N VAL A 258 15.03 -16.73 -0.88
CA VAL A 258 15.41 -17.90 -0.07
C VAL A 258 16.92 -18.13 -0.11
N LYS A 259 17.57 -18.01 -1.28
CA LYS A 259 19.05 -18.10 -1.40
C LYS A 259 19.74 -17.08 -0.49
N LEU A 260 19.29 -15.82 -0.49
CA LEU A 260 19.84 -14.77 0.37
C LEU A 260 19.57 -15.04 1.86
N MET A 261 18.39 -15.54 2.21
CA MET A 261 18.03 -15.87 3.59
C MET A 261 18.90 -17.01 4.13
N VAL A 262 19.11 -18.06 3.33
CA VAL A 262 19.99 -19.18 3.68
C VAL A 262 21.43 -18.70 3.84
N LYS A 263 21.93 -17.85 2.94
CA LYS A 263 23.27 -17.29 3.05
C LYS A 263 23.45 -16.52 4.37
N ASN A 264 22.49 -15.67 4.73
CA ASN A 264 22.52 -14.94 6.00
C ASN A 264 22.49 -15.89 7.22
N MET A 265 21.81 -17.05 7.11
CA MET A 265 21.81 -18.07 8.16
C MET A 265 23.14 -18.81 8.27
N GLN A 266 23.79 -19.11 7.14
CA GLN A 266 25.09 -19.78 7.09
C GLN A 266 26.23 -18.86 7.58
N ASP A 267 26.11 -17.56 7.34
CA ASP A 267 27.05 -16.55 7.83
C ASP A 267 26.86 -16.26 9.35
N SER A 268 25.81 -16.80 9.97
CA SER A 268 25.55 -16.68 11.42
C SER A 268 26.47 -17.60 12.22
N PRO A 269 26.90 -17.22 13.44
CA PRO A 269 27.76 -18.07 14.28
C PRO A 269 27.17 -19.45 14.62
N HIS A 270 25.85 -19.59 14.56
CA HIS A 270 25.12 -20.83 14.86
C HIS A 270 24.35 -21.28 13.61
N ASP A 271 25.07 -21.67 12.55
CA ASP A 271 24.48 -22.09 11.26
C ASP A 271 23.41 -23.17 11.46
N PRO A 272 22.13 -22.83 11.28
CA PRO A 272 21.04 -23.78 11.45
C PRO A 272 20.81 -24.62 10.20
N VAL A 273 21.48 -24.37 9.07
CA VAL A 273 21.18 -25.00 7.79
C VAL A 273 21.89 -26.35 7.71
N LEU A 274 21.11 -27.42 7.55
CA LEU A 274 21.64 -28.78 7.38
C LEU A 274 21.94 -29.09 5.92
N ILE A 275 21.00 -28.75 5.04
CA ILE A 275 21.07 -28.99 3.59
C ILE A 275 20.38 -27.82 2.92
N PHE A 276 21.02 -27.27 1.90
CA PHE A 276 20.36 -26.35 0.99
C PHE A 276 20.73 -26.67 -0.45
N LYS A 277 19.71 -27.03 -1.22
CA LYS A 277 19.76 -27.15 -2.68
C LYS A 277 18.61 -26.32 -3.23
N PRO A 278 18.89 -25.17 -3.87
CA PRO A 278 17.84 -24.40 -4.52
C PRO A 278 17.42 -25.03 -5.85
N VAL A 279 16.23 -24.63 -6.31
CA VAL A 279 15.72 -24.98 -7.65
C VAL A 279 16.69 -24.45 -8.72
N ARG A 280 16.99 -25.28 -9.74
CA ARG A 280 17.91 -25.08 -10.87
C ARG A 280 19.40 -25.11 -10.58
N ASP A 281 19.81 -25.48 -9.37
CA ASP A 281 21.23 -25.73 -9.07
C ASP A 281 21.48 -27.24 -8.84
N GLU A 282 22.64 -27.73 -9.25
CA GLU A 282 23.08 -29.09 -8.96
C GLU A 282 23.68 -29.20 -7.55
N MET A 283 23.35 -30.27 -6.82
CA MET A 283 23.97 -30.55 -5.52
C MET A 283 25.09 -31.58 -5.69
N ASN A 284 26.33 -31.18 -5.35
CA ASN A 284 27.47 -32.08 -5.33
C ASN A 284 27.22 -33.25 -4.37
N GLY A 285 27.28 -34.48 -4.88
CA GLY A 285 27.14 -35.72 -4.09
C GLY A 285 25.78 -36.43 -4.15
N CYS A 286 24.76 -35.86 -4.81
CA CYS A 286 23.43 -36.49 -4.95
C CYS A 286 22.96 -36.49 -6.41
N LYS A 287 23.53 -37.39 -7.23
CA LYS A 287 23.20 -37.53 -8.67
C LYS A 287 21.74 -37.92 -8.96
N LYS A 288 20.99 -38.38 -7.95
CA LYS A 288 19.59 -38.81 -8.09
C LYS A 288 18.57 -37.68 -7.91
N ILE A 289 19.01 -36.48 -7.56
CA ILE A 289 18.12 -35.35 -7.26
C ILE A 289 18.18 -34.35 -8.42
N GLY A 290 17.12 -34.29 -9.23
CA GLY A 290 17.04 -33.53 -10.48
C GLY A 290 17.11 -32.01 -10.27
N THR A 291 17.44 -31.24 -11.31
CA THR A 291 17.62 -29.77 -11.23
C THR A 291 16.36 -29.02 -10.79
N GLU A 292 15.17 -29.58 -10.98
CA GLU A 292 13.90 -28.96 -10.59
C GLU A 292 13.51 -29.20 -9.11
N GLU A 293 14.31 -29.94 -8.35
CA GLU A 293 13.99 -30.31 -6.97
C GLU A 293 14.65 -29.37 -5.95
N LEU A 294 13.83 -28.79 -5.07
CA LEU A 294 14.26 -28.00 -3.91
C LEU A 294 14.52 -28.93 -2.71
N MET A 295 15.57 -28.64 -1.95
CA MET A 295 15.75 -29.16 -0.60
C MET A 295 16.24 -28.05 0.32
N LEU A 296 15.54 -27.83 1.43
CA LEU A 296 15.99 -26.94 2.50
C LEU A 296 15.72 -27.60 3.84
N ALA A 297 16.78 -28.04 4.51
CA ALA A 297 16.70 -28.64 5.84
C ALA A 297 17.37 -27.73 6.87
N ASN A 298 16.77 -27.59 8.05
CA ASN A 298 17.36 -26.83 9.14
C ASN A 298 17.18 -27.50 10.51
N MET A 299 18.18 -27.26 11.37
CA MET A 299 18.24 -27.64 12.77
C MET A 299 19.22 -26.68 13.47
N ASN A 300 18.71 -25.86 14.38
CA ASN A 300 19.55 -25.00 15.22
C ASN A 300 20.19 -25.80 16.36
N ASP A 301 21.14 -25.19 17.05
CA ASP A 301 21.95 -25.91 18.06
C ASP A 301 21.15 -26.26 19.32
N ALA A 302 20.12 -25.47 19.66
CA ALA A 302 19.19 -25.80 20.72
C ALA A 302 18.42 -27.10 20.42
N ARG A 303 17.92 -27.24 19.18
CA ARG A 303 17.24 -28.46 18.72
C ARG A 303 18.19 -29.65 18.59
N ALA A 304 19.44 -29.40 18.19
CA ALA A 304 20.47 -30.44 18.18
C ALA A 304 20.68 -31.00 19.60
N LYS A 305 20.79 -30.13 20.63
CA LYS A 305 20.87 -30.56 22.03
C LYS A 305 19.62 -31.32 22.51
N LEU A 306 18.42 -30.90 22.09
CA LEU A 306 17.20 -31.66 22.39
C LEU A 306 17.24 -33.08 21.81
N LEU A 307 17.78 -33.24 20.60
CA LEU A 307 17.98 -34.55 19.97
C LEU A 307 19.00 -35.41 20.73
N GLU A 308 20.05 -34.81 21.30
CA GLU A 308 21.02 -35.53 22.14
C GLU A 308 20.40 -36.06 23.44
N LEU A 309 19.51 -35.28 24.05
CA LEU A 309 18.87 -35.59 25.33
C LEU A 309 17.75 -36.63 25.16
N TYR A 310 16.82 -36.39 24.23
CA TYR A 310 15.58 -37.15 24.12
C TYR A 310 15.55 -38.14 22.94
N GLY A 311 16.51 -38.06 22.01
CA GLY A 311 16.51 -38.86 20.79
C GLY A 311 16.68 -40.39 20.98
N LYS A 312 16.93 -40.86 22.20
CA LYS A 312 17.07 -42.29 22.53
C LYS A 312 15.75 -43.00 22.83
N GLN A 313 14.67 -42.26 23.07
CA GLN A 313 13.39 -42.84 23.46
C GLN A 313 12.56 -43.19 22.22
N CYS A 314 11.97 -42.17 21.62
CA CYS A 314 11.05 -42.30 20.51
C CYS A 314 11.24 -41.14 19.55
N VAL A 315 11.30 -41.45 18.27
CA VAL A 315 11.43 -40.47 17.19
C VAL A 315 10.20 -40.59 16.31
N MET A 316 9.51 -39.48 16.10
CA MET A 316 8.35 -39.37 15.22
C MET A 316 8.73 -38.61 13.95
N ILE A 317 8.19 -39.04 12.82
CA ILE A 317 8.39 -38.38 11.54
C ILE A 317 7.04 -38.18 10.88
N ASP A 318 6.73 -36.92 10.60
CA ASP A 318 5.48 -36.52 9.97
C ASP A 318 5.75 -35.64 8.75
N SER A 319 4.98 -35.84 7.68
CA SER A 319 5.09 -35.11 6.42
C SER A 319 3.79 -34.39 6.12
N THR A 320 3.81 -33.07 6.17
CA THR A 320 2.65 -32.21 5.89
C THR A 320 2.72 -31.64 4.47
N ASP A 321 1.64 -31.76 3.71
CA ASP A 321 1.47 -31.12 2.40
C ASP A 321 0.63 -29.83 2.48
N GLY A 322 0.50 -29.10 1.37
CA GLY A 322 -0.33 -27.89 1.30
C GLY A 322 0.17 -26.69 2.11
N THR A 323 1.38 -26.74 2.66
CA THR A 323 1.92 -25.69 3.55
C THR A 323 2.39 -24.42 2.84
N ASN A 324 2.50 -24.44 1.51
CA ASN A 324 3.01 -23.33 0.71
C ASN A 324 2.43 -23.32 -0.71
N GLN A 325 2.53 -22.16 -1.38
CA GLN A 325 1.99 -21.94 -2.74
C GLN A 325 2.69 -22.74 -3.84
N TYR A 326 3.84 -23.34 -3.56
CA TYR A 326 4.66 -24.08 -4.51
C TYR A 326 4.45 -25.59 -4.45
N GLY A 327 3.64 -26.08 -3.50
CA GLY A 327 3.40 -27.50 -3.32
C GLY A 327 4.57 -28.27 -2.70
N PHE A 328 5.55 -27.59 -2.08
CA PHE A 328 6.62 -28.28 -1.37
C PHE A 328 6.06 -28.99 -0.13
N GLN A 329 6.54 -30.20 0.13
CA GLN A 329 6.20 -30.97 1.33
C GLN A 329 7.16 -30.62 2.47
N MET A 330 6.60 -30.50 3.68
CA MET A 330 7.33 -30.22 4.91
C MET A 330 7.41 -31.51 5.73
N THR A 331 8.60 -32.09 5.88
CA THR A 331 8.81 -33.24 6.76
C THR A 331 9.48 -32.80 8.05
N THR A 332 8.91 -33.18 9.19
CA THR A 332 9.35 -32.77 10.52
C THR A 332 9.77 -33.98 11.31
N LEU A 333 10.98 -33.91 11.87
CA LEU A 333 11.46 -34.82 12.90
C LEU A 333 11.01 -34.31 14.26
N ILE A 334 10.20 -35.08 14.96
CA ILE A 334 9.56 -34.73 16.23
C ILE A 334 10.03 -35.70 17.32
N LEU A 335 10.33 -35.16 18.49
CA LEU A 335 10.62 -35.93 19.71
C LEU A 335 9.51 -35.66 20.73
N HIS A 336 9.46 -36.47 21.79
CA HIS A 336 8.75 -36.09 23.01
C HIS A 336 9.72 -35.96 24.18
N ASP A 337 9.41 -35.08 25.12
CA ASP A 337 10.14 -34.98 26.39
C ASP A 337 9.60 -35.98 27.44
N GLU A 338 10.12 -35.88 28.67
CA GLU A 338 9.66 -36.66 29.83
C GLU A 338 8.20 -36.39 30.22
N ASN A 339 7.63 -35.25 29.80
CA ASN A 339 6.23 -34.87 30.03
C ASN A 339 5.32 -35.22 28.84
N HIS A 340 5.82 -35.97 27.86
CA HIS A 340 5.13 -36.31 26.61
C HIS A 340 4.73 -35.10 25.74
N GLN A 341 5.41 -33.95 25.88
CA GLN A 341 5.24 -32.82 24.97
C GLN A 341 6.03 -33.02 23.68
N LEU A 342 5.38 -32.82 22.54
CA LEU A 342 5.97 -32.96 21.22
C LEU A 342 6.84 -31.75 20.87
N MET A 343 8.07 -32.01 20.42
CA MET A 343 9.04 -30.98 20.07
C MET A 343 9.64 -31.24 18.68
N PRO A 344 9.48 -30.31 17.72
CA PRO A 344 10.11 -30.43 16.41
C PRO A 344 11.60 -30.08 16.50
N VAL A 345 12.46 -31.03 16.13
CA VAL A 345 13.92 -30.88 16.23
C VAL A 345 14.60 -30.63 14.89
N ALA A 346 14.07 -31.16 13.80
CA ALA A 346 14.59 -30.88 12.46
C ALA A 346 13.43 -30.81 11.47
N ILE A 347 13.55 -29.93 10.47
CA ILE A 347 12.55 -29.78 9.42
C ILE A 347 13.26 -29.81 8.08
N ILE A 348 12.63 -30.44 7.09
CA ILE A 348 13.02 -30.35 5.68
C ILE A 348 11.84 -29.94 4.81
N PHE A 349 12.03 -28.92 3.99
CA PHE A 349 11.17 -28.56 2.88
C PHE A 349 11.72 -29.19 1.61
N SER A 350 10.88 -29.92 0.88
CA SER A 350 11.31 -30.62 -0.33
C SER A 350 10.20 -30.74 -1.37
N SER A 351 10.57 -30.92 -2.64
CA SER A 351 9.59 -31.09 -3.72
C SER A 351 8.77 -32.38 -3.62
N ARG A 352 9.26 -33.41 -2.93
CA ARG A 352 8.57 -34.69 -2.68
C ARG A 352 9.15 -35.39 -1.46
N VAL A 353 8.39 -36.31 -0.87
CA VAL A 353 8.84 -37.21 0.20
C VAL A 353 9.27 -38.53 -0.43
N ALA A 354 10.58 -38.71 -0.56
CA ALA A 354 11.18 -39.90 -1.15
C ALA A 354 12.47 -40.29 -0.41
N THR A 355 12.86 -41.56 -0.51
CA THR A 355 14.06 -42.10 0.15
C THR A 355 15.33 -41.34 -0.26
N GLU A 356 15.41 -40.88 -1.52
CA GLU A 356 16.53 -40.09 -2.04
C GLU A 356 16.68 -38.72 -1.36
N ILE A 357 15.63 -38.19 -0.74
CA ILE A 357 15.61 -36.90 -0.04
C ILE A 357 15.80 -37.11 1.46
N LEU A 358 15.16 -38.13 2.02
CA LEU A 358 15.22 -38.43 3.45
C LEU A 358 16.56 -39.03 3.89
N VAL A 359 17.21 -39.86 3.07
CA VAL A 359 18.53 -40.42 3.41
C VAL A 359 19.60 -39.32 3.57
N PRO A 360 19.75 -38.35 2.64
CA PRO A 360 20.61 -37.19 2.86
C PRO A 360 20.23 -36.39 4.09
N PHE A 361 18.93 -36.17 4.34
CA PHE A 361 18.44 -35.43 5.50
C PHE A 361 18.89 -36.06 6.82
N PHE A 362 18.66 -37.36 7.02
CA PHE A 362 19.11 -38.06 8.23
C PHE A 362 20.64 -38.11 8.32
N SER A 363 21.34 -38.24 7.19
CA SER A 363 22.81 -38.19 7.16
C SER A 363 23.36 -36.84 7.64
N ALA A 364 22.71 -35.73 7.26
CA ALA A 364 23.08 -34.39 7.71
C ALA A 364 22.80 -34.21 9.21
N ILE A 365 21.68 -34.72 9.72
CA ILE A 365 21.37 -34.72 11.16
C ILE A 365 22.44 -35.51 11.93
N LYS A 366 22.77 -36.71 11.48
CA LYS A 366 23.80 -37.57 12.12
C LYS A 366 25.18 -36.93 12.11
N LYS A 367 25.52 -36.16 11.07
CA LYS A 367 26.76 -35.38 11.01
C LYS A 367 26.78 -34.26 12.05
N LYS A 368 25.65 -33.58 12.26
CA LYS A 368 25.51 -32.51 13.27
C LYS A 368 25.41 -33.04 14.70
N VAL A 369 24.86 -34.24 14.88
CA VAL A 369 24.69 -34.90 16.19
C VAL A 369 25.27 -36.33 16.13
N PRO A 370 26.60 -36.52 16.23
CA PRO A 370 27.24 -37.83 16.06
C PRO A 370 26.94 -38.84 17.17
N CYS A 371 26.61 -38.34 18.37
CA CYS A 371 26.23 -39.14 19.53
C CYS A 371 24.83 -39.75 19.40
N PHE A 372 24.06 -39.36 18.38
CA PHE A 372 22.85 -40.02 17.95
C PHE A 372 23.20 -41.39 17.32
N LYS A 373 23.52 -42.36 18.17
CA LYS A 373 23.73 -43.78 17.81
C LYS A 373 22.52 -44.62 18.21
N SER A 374 22.19 -45.58 17.34
CA SER A 374 21.00 -46.46 17.28
C SER A 374 20.63 -47.26 18.53
N ALA A 375 20.30 -46.59 19.64
CA ALA A 375 19.38 -47.15 20.62
C ALA A 375 17.98 -46.60 20.29
N ARG A 376 17.37 -47.09 19.21
CA ARG A 376 15.98 -46.74 18.90
C ARG A 376 15.10 -47.78 19.59
N ASN A 377 14.29 -47.35 20.55
CA ASN A 377 13.23 -48.21 21.08
C ASN A 377 12.01 -48.17 20.14
N PHE A 378 11.66 -47.01 19.58
CA PHE A 378 10.52 -46.85 18.66
C PHE A 378 10.74 -45.75 17.61
N LEU A 379 10.41 -46.04 16.36
CA LEU A 379 10.23 -45.08 15.26
C LEU A 379 8.75 -45.07 14.91
N LEU A 380 8.12 -43.89 14.94
CA LEU A 380 6.74 -43.69 14.53
C LEU A 380 6.74 -42.88 13.23
N SER A 381 6.22 -43.49 12.17
CA SER A 381 6.01 -42.84 10.88
C SER A 381 4.70 -43.33 10.29
N ASP A 382 4.08 -42.52 9.44
CA ASP A 382 2.97 -42.99 8.62
C ASP A 382 3.40 -44.11 7.66
N ASP A 383 2.45 -44.99 7.31
CA ASP A 383 2.61 -46.08 6.34
C ASP A 383 2.90 -45.51 4.94
N THR A 384 4.16 -45.18 4.69
CA THR A 384 4.64 -44.71 3.39
C THR A 384 5.93 -45.44 3.02
N ASN A 385 6.06 -45.81 1.74
CA ASN A 385 7.24 -46.51 1.20
C ASN A 385 8.52 -45.64 1.18
N SER A 386 8.45 -44.40 1.68
CA SER A 386 9.51 -43.40 1.58
C SER A 386 10.46 -43.41 2.78
N PHE A 387 10.08 -44.03 3.90
CA PHE A 387 10.94 -44.17 5.06
C PHE A 387 11.82 -45.43 4.92
N PRO A 388 13.16 -45.30 4.96
CA PRO A 388 14.05 -46.46 4.85
C PRO A 388 13.90 -47.36 6.08
N ASN A 389 13.77 -48.67 5.84
CA ASN A 389 13.57 -49.71 6.87
C ASN A 389 14.88 -50.25 7.49
N ASP A 390 16.04 -49.67 7.20
CA ASP A 390 17.35 -50.16 7.68
C ASP A 390 18.15 -49.11 8.47
#